data_AF-A0A5P8KD25-F1
#
_entry.id   AF-A0A5P8KD25-F1
#
_cell.length_a   1.000
_cell.length_b   1.000
_cell.length_c   1.000
_cell.angle_alpha   90.00
_cell.angle_beta   90.00
_cell.angle_gamma   90.00
#
_symmetry.space_group_name_H-M   'P 1'
#
loop_
_entity.id
_entity.type
_entity.pdbx_description
1 polymer ?
#
loop_
_entity_poly.entity_id
_entity_poly.type
_entity_poly.pdbx_seq_one_letter_code
_entity_poly.pdbx_strand_id
1 'polypeptide(L)'
;MRRTLLTPLLAMVLTGCSFLGPDTPCTEADADSQVSAVWQPADFGGRDAARIRLCVDGSCEERASGSPDDPFATLAVQLPDDIGASTVPVRLTVTSVKSGEKVVEDSAQAKLTEQHPNGASCSPTVWTATFRAHPDKGLTSPKGLKLQD
;
A
#
# COMPACT_ATOMS: atom_id res chain seq x y z
N MET A 1 5.40 49.92 67.14
CA MET A 1 6.44 50.37 66.17
C MET A 1 6.63 49.23 65.17
N ARG A 2 6.16 49.37 63.91
CA ARG A 2 6.94 49.69 62.69
C ARG A 2 8.09 48.69 62.45
N ARG A 3 7.94 47.81 61.44
CA ARG A 3 8.58 47.84 60.08
C ARG A 3 9.93 47.09 60.07
N THR A 4 10.34 46.26 59.11
CA THR A 4 9.85 45.84 57.78
C THR A 4 10.73 44.66 57.29
N LEU A 5 10.16 43.81 56.42
CA LEU A 5 10.72 43.11 55.24
C LEU A 5 12.07 42.39 55.32
N LEU A 6 12.12 41.12 54.89
CA LEU A 6 12.78 40.71 53.63
C LEU A 6 12.65 39.19 53.39
N THR A 7 11.82 38.84 52.41
CA THR A 7 11.85 37.57 51.66
C THR A 7 13.19 37.46 50.91
N PRO A 8 13.76 36.25 50.71
CA PRO A 8 13.54 35.57 49.42
C PRO A 8 13.55 34.02 49.50
N LEU A 9 13.41 33.41 48.32
CA LEU A 9 13.54 31.98 47.97
C LEU A 9 12.26 31.14 47.98
N LEU A 10 11.44 31.34 46.95
CA LEU A 10 10.87 30.22 46.20
C LEU A 10 11.54 30.21 44.83
N ALA A 11 12.61 29.44 44.71
CA ALA A 11 13.16 29.08 43.41
C ALA A 11 12.16 28.13 42.74
N MET A 12 11.56 28.60 41.65
CA MET A 12 10.79 27.79 40.72
C MET A 12 11.69 26.68 40.19
N VAL A 13 11.49 25.44 40.64
CA VAL A 13 11.95 24.26 39.92
C VAL A 13 10.80 23.85 39.02
N LEU A 14 10.69 24.54 37.88
CA LEU A 14 10.04 23.97 36.70
C LEU A 14 10.95 22.84 36.23
N THR A 15 10.85 21.68 36.89
CA THR A 15 11.25 20.43 36.26
C THR A 15 10.21 20.14 35.19
N GLY A 16 10.28 20.90 34.10
CA GLY A 16 9.76 20.45 32.83
C GLY A 16 10.54 19.18 32.53
N CYS A 17 9.92 18.03 32.79
CA CYS A 17 10.38 16.78 32.26
C CYS A 17 10.30 16.91 30.75
N SER A 18 11.38 17.36 30.13
CA SER A 18 11.72 16.99 28.77
C SER A 18 11.91 15.48 28.81
N PHE A 19 10.79 14.76 28.75
CA PHE A 19 10.77 13.32 28.52
C PHE A 19 11.55 13.10 27.23
N LEU A 20 12.65 12.38 27.39
CA LEU A 20 13.73 12.23 26.44
C LEU A 20 13.27 11.39 25.25
N GLY A 21 12.99 12.06 24.13
CA GLY A 21 12.86 11.47 22.80
C GLY A 21 12.48 12.55 21.79
N PRO A 22 13.03 12.56 20.55
CA PRO A 22 12.40 13.31 19.49
C PRO A 22 11.02 12.70 19.26
N ASP A 23 9.98 13.30 19.84
CA ASP A 23 8.58 13.04 19.51
C ASP A 23 8.37 13.47 18.06
N THR A 24 8.84 12.63 17.13
CA THR A 24 8.62 12.83 15.71
C THR A 24 7.14 12.51 15.51
N PRO A 25 6.29 13.50 15.19
CA PRO A 25 4.87 13.24 15.09
C PRO A 25 4.63 12.21 13.98
N CYS A 26 4.03 11.09 14.34
CA CYS A 26 3.60 10.08 13.38
C CYS A 26 2.33 10.58 12.67
N THR A 27 2.22 10.28 11.37
CA THR A 27 0.91 10.26 10.74
C THR A 27 0.16 9.03 11.29
N GLU A 28 -1.16 9.08 11.43
CA GLU A 28 -1.96 7.94 11.93
C GLU A 28 -2.67 7.27 10.74
N ALA A 29 -1.90 6.88 9.71
CA ALA A 29 -2.43 6.17 8.56
C ALA A 29 -2.36 4.66 8.77
N ASP A 30 -3.49 3.98 8.66
CA ASP A 30 -3.54 2.53 8.63
C ASP A 30 -3.06 2.01 7.27
N ALA A 31 -2.38 0.87 7.27
CA ALA A 31 -1.98 0.17 6.05
C ALA A 31 -1.77 -1.32 6.33
N ASP A 32 -2.02 -2.13 5.30
CA ASP A 32 -1.80 -3.58 5.33
C ASP A 32 -0.71 -3.98 4.31
N SER A 33 -0.01 -5.07 4.61
CA SER A 33 0.89 -5.71 3.64
C SER A 33 0.08 -6.31 2.50
N GLN A 34 0.48 -6.06 1.25
CA GLN A 34 -0.30 -6.50 0.09
C GLN A 34 0.53 -6.59 -1.20
N VAL A 35 0.10 -7.46 -2.12
CA VAL A 35 0.53 -7.39 -3.52
C VAL A 35 -0.63 -6.91 -4.38
N SER A 36 -0.36 -5.95 -5.25
CA SER A 36 -1.37 -5.31 -6.09
C SER A 36 -1.07 -5.46 -7.58
N ALA A 37 -2.12 -5.52 -8.38
CA ALA A 37 -2.07 -5.35 -9.82
C ALA A 37 -2.88 -4.11 -10.20
N VAL A 38 -2.29 -3.26 -11.03
CA VAL A 38 -2.91 -2.05 -11.56
C VAL A 38 -2.97 -2.13 -13.07
N TRP A 39 -4.04 -1.60 -13.67
CA TRP A 39 -4.19 -1.58 -15.13
C TRP A 39 -5.01 -0.37 -15.58
N GLN A 40 -5.00 -0.10 -16.88
CA GLN A 40 -5.93 0.83 -17.51
C GLN A 40 -7.14 0.03 -18.00
N PRO A 41 -8.37 0.29 -17.54
CA PRO A 41 -9.55 -0.45 -17.98
C PRO A 41 -9.74 -0.49 -19.50
N ALA A 42 -9.39 0.61 -20.19
CA ALA A 42 -9.45 0.70 -21.65
C ALA A 42 -8.58 -0.33 -22.38
N ASP A 43 -7.50 -0.82 -21.76
CA ASP A 43 -6.62 -1.87 -22.31
C ASP A 43 -7.38 -3.21 -22.50
N PHE A 44 -8.50 -3.40 -21.79
CA PHE A 44 -9.30 -4.63 -21.83
C PHE A 44 -10.65 -4.45 -22.56
N GLY A 45 -10.85 -3.31 -23.23
CA GLY A 45 -12.03 -3.03 -24.06
C GLY A 45 -13.07 -2.17 -23.36
N GLY A 46 -14.35 -2.53 -23.52
CA GLY A 46 -15.48 -1.79 -22.96
C GLY A 46 -15.62 -1.95 -21.44
N ARG A 47 -16.64 -1.29 -20.87
CA ARG A 47 -16.97 -1.40 -19.44
C ARG A 47 -17.08 -2.87 -19.01
N ASP A 48 -16.29 -3.25 -18.02
CA ASP A 48 -16.27 -4.58 -17.41
C ASP A 48 -16.14 -5.75 -18.40
N ALA A 49 -15.47 -5.51 -19.53
CA ALA A 49 -15.30 -6.50 -20.60
C ALA A 49 -14.41 -7.69 -20.21
N ALA A 50 -13.64 -7.59 -19.12
CA ALA A 50 -12.84 -8.68 -18.60
C ALA A 50 -13.00 -8.87 -17.08
N ARG A 51 -12.68 -10.07 -16.60
CA ARG A 51 -12.48 -10.41 -15.19
C ARG A 51 -10.99 -10.54 -14.93
N ILE A 52 -10.48 -9.72 -14.02
CA ILE A 52 -9.08 -9.69 -13.60
C ILE A 52 -8.97 -10.45 -12.29
N ARG A 53 -8.22 -11.53 -12.28
CA ARG A 53 -7.94 -12.34 -11.09
C ARG A 53 -6.45 -12.30 -10.77
N LEU A 54 -6.12 -11.95 -9.54
CA LEU A 54 -4.77 -11.95 -9.01
C LEU A 54 -4.69 -12.95 -7.87
N CYS A 55 -3.73 -13.86 -7.94
CA CYS A 55 -3.44 -14.79 -6.85
C CYS A 55 -2.01 -14.58 -6.35
N VAL A 56 -1.84 -14.59 -5.03
CA VAL A 56 -0.57 -14.37 -4.35
C VAL A 56 -0.46 -15.44 -3.27
N ASP A 57 0.55 -16.29 -3.40
CA ASP A 57 0.75 -17.46 -2.53
C ASP A 57 -0.51 -18.32 -2.31
N GLY A 58 -1.33 -18.47 -3.36
CA GLY A 58 -2.56 -19.26 -3.34
C GLY A 58 -3.82 -18.52 -2.91
N SER A 59 -3.71 -17.38 -2.23
CA SER A 59 -4.83 -16.48 -1.93
C SER A 59 -5.17 -15.65 -3.17
N CYS A 60 -6.45 -15.51 -3.51
CA CYS A 60 -6.86 -14.86 -4.75
C CYS A 60 -7.95 -13.81 -4.52
N GLU A 61 -7.82 -12.71 -5.24
CA GLU A 61 -8.88 -11.72 -5.42
C GLU A 61 -9.27 -11.63 -6.89
N GLU A 62 -10.50 -11.22 -7.17
CA GLU A 62 -11.00 -11.05 -8.53
C GLU A 62 -11.96 -9.86 -8.62
N ARG A 63 -11.86 -9.10 -9.70
CA ARG A 63 -12.84 -8.05 -10.02
C ARG A 63 -12.98 -7.82 -11.51
N ALA A 64 -14.02 -7.08 -11.89
CA ALA A 64 -14.20 -6.63 -13.25
C ALA A 64 -13.13 -5.59 -13.66
N SER A 65 -12.87 -5.50 -14.97
CA SER A 65 -11.86 -4.60 -15.55
C SER A 65 -12.16 -3.12 -15.36
N GLY A 66 -13.42 -2.73 -15.06
CA GLY A 66 -13.81 -1.35 -14.77
C GLY A 66 -14.30 -0.57 -15.99
N SER A 67 -14.48 0.74 -15.81
CA SER A 67 -14.90 1.66 -16.87
C SER A 67 -13.72 2.09 -17.73
N PRO A 68 -13.80 2.09 -19.08
CA PRO A 68 -12.72 2.60 -19.94
C PRO A 68 -12.41 4.09 -19.71
N ASP A 69 -13.33 4.84 -19.09
CA ASP A 69 -13.15 6.24 -18.73
C ASP A 69 -12.31 6.45 -17.46
N ASP A 70 -12.13 5.41 -16.64
CA ASP A 70 -11.30 5.49 -15.44
C ASP A 70 -9.81 5.42 -15.83
N PRO A 71 -8.95 6.27 -15.25
CA PRO A 71 -7.54 6.32 -15.64
C PRO A 71 -6.77 5.05 -15.27
N PHE A 72 -7.20 4.38 -14.20
CA PHE A 72 -6.68 3.09 -13.77
C PHE A 72 -7.69 2.38 -12.87
N ALA A 73 -7.51 1.07 -12.76
CA ALA A 73 -8.16 0.22 -11.79
C ALA A 73 -7.12 -0.62 -11.06
N THR A 74 -7.44 -1.03 -9.84
CA THR A 74 -6.53 -1.76 -8.96
C THR A 74 -7.23 -2.95 -8.31
N LEU A 75 -6.46 -4.00 -8.06
CA LEU A 75 -6.81 -5.18 -7.30
C LEU A 75 -5.64 -5.50 -6.38
N ALA A 76 -5.90 -5.66 -5.09
CA ALA A 76 -4.89 -6.01 -4.09
C ALA A 76 -5.28 -7.30 -3.40
N VAL A 77 -4.29 -8.17 -3.15
CA VAL A 77 -4.42 -9.35 -2.31
C VAL A 77 -3.66 -9.05 -1.03
N GLN A 78 -4.36 -9.07 0.10
CA GLN A 78 -3.77 -8.86 1.42
C GLN A 78 -2.86 -10.03 1.79
N LEU A 79 -1.73 -9.70 2.40
CA LEU A 79 -0.76 -10.66 2.93
C LEU A 79 -0.94 -10.78 4.44
N PRO A 80 -0.46 -11.88 5.05
CA PRO A 80 -0.38 -11.98 6.51
C PRO A 80 0.43 -10.83 7.13
N ASP A 81 0.04 -10.38 8.32
CA ASP A 81 0.69 -9.26 9.02
C ASP A 81 2.16 -9.53 9.37
N ASP A 82 2.55 -10.81 9.50
CA ASP A 82 3.90 -11.26 9.83
C ASP A 82 4.77 -11.62 8.61
N ILE A 83 4.33 -11.28 7.38
CA ILE A 83 4.98 -11.70 6.13
C ILE A 83 6.45 -11.27 6.00
N GLY A 84 6.80 -10.11 6.55
CA GLY A 84 8.17 -9.59 6.56
C GLY A 84 8.84 -9.45 5.19
N ALA A 85 10.17 -9.38 5.20
CA ALA A 85 10.99 -9.35 4.00
C ALA A 85 10.97 -10.71 3.28
N SER A 86 10.17 -10.81 2.21
CA SER A 86 10.00 -12.07 1.48
C SER A 86 9.86 -11.88 -0.03
N THR A 87 9.87 -12.99 -0.76
CA THR A 87 9.51 -13.05 -2.18
C THR A 87 8.37 -14.06 -2.33
N VAL A 88 7.24 -13.62 -2.88
CA VAL A 88 6.02 -14.42 -2.96
C VAL A 88 5.63 -14.72 -4.41
N PRO A 89 5.10 -15.91 -4.72
CA PRO A 89 4.65 -16.24 -6.07
C PRO A 89 3.34 -15.51 -6.39
N VAL A 90 3.26 -14.98 -7.61
CA VAL A 90 2.09 -14.25 -8.11
C VAL A 90 1.60 -14.88 -9.41
N ARG A 91 0.29 -14.97 -9.57
CA ARG A 91 -0.37 -15.40 -10.81
C ARG A 91 -1.44 -14.40 -11.21
N LEU A 92 -1.40 -13.97 -12.46
CA LEU A 92 -2.44 -13.18 -13.10
C LEU A 92 -3.25 -14.07 -14.04
N THR A 93 -4.56 -13.91 -14.01
CA THR A 93 -5.45 -14.44 -15.05
C THR A 93 -6.43 -13.35 -15.44
N VAL A 94 -6.59 -13.14 -16.75
CA VAL A 94 -7.61 -12.26 -17.30
C VAL A 94 -8.51 -13.06 -18.20
N THR A 95 -9.81 -13.04 -17.90
CA THR A 95 -10.82 -13.79 -18.66
C THR A 95 -11.75 -12.82 -19.37
N SER A 96 -11.94 -12.99 -20.68
CA SER A 96 -12.94 -12.22 -21.42
C SER A 96 -14.34 -12.57 -20.93
N VAL A 97 -15.15 -11.58 -20.59
CA VAL A 97 -16.54 -11.81 -20.21
C VAL A 97 -17.36 -12.25 -21.42
N LYS A 98 -17.00 -11.80 -22.63
CA LYS A 98 -17.74 -12.10 -23.85
C LYS A 98 -17.54 -13.54 -24.33
N SER A 99 -16.28 -14.02 -24.37
CA SER A 99 -15.97 -15.37 -24.87
C SER A 99 -15.80 -16.41 -23.76
N GLY A 100 -15.55 -15.98 -22.51
CA GLY A 100 -15.18 -16.87 -21.42
C GLY A 100 -13.74 -17.38 -21.49
N GLU A 101 -12.97 -16.97 -22.51
CA GLU A 101 -11.59 -17.42 -22.70
C GLU A 101 -10.62 -16.63 -21.83
N LYS A 102 -9.56 -17.30 -21.37
CA LYS A 102 -8.42 -16.63 -20.76
C LYS A 102 -7.64 -15.90 -21.85
N VAL A 103 -7.68 -14.56 -21.81
CA VAL A 103 -6.92 -13.70 -22.72
C VAL A 103 -5.54 -13.36 -22.18
N VAL A 104 -5.34 -13.47 -20.87
CA VAL A 104 -4.01 -13.38 -20.22
C VAL A 104 -3.90 -14.46 -19.17
N GLU A 105 -2.76 -15.15 -19.15
CA GLU A 105 -2.33 -16.02 -18.04
C GLU A 105 -0.82 -15.86 -17.89
N ASP A 106 -0.38 -15.39 -16.72
CA ASP A 106 1.02 -15.12 -16.46
C ASP A 106 1.37 -15.31 -14.98
N SER A 107 2.65 -15.50 -14.68
CA SER A 107 3.14 -15.68 -13.32
C SER A 107 4.50 -15.03 -13.11
N ALA A 108 4.71 -14.47 -11.92
CA ALA A 108 5.94 -13.80 -11.54
C ALA A 108 6.29 -14.06 -10.07
N GLN A 109 7.49 -13.64 -9.68
CA GLN A 109 7.91 -13.59 -8.28
C GLN A 109 7.93 -12.13 -7.82
N ALA A 110 7.21 -11.84 -6.74
CA ALA A 110 7.11 -10.51 -6.17
C ALA A 110 8.07 -10.37 -4.99
N LYS A 111 9.16 -9.65 -5.19
CA LYS A 111 10.01 -9.24 -4.06
C LYS A 111 9.32 -8.10 -3.31
N LEU A 112 8.92 -8.36 -2.07
CA LEU A 112 8.27 -7.35 -1.24
C LEU A 112 9.25 -6.26 -0.84
N THR A 113 8.73 -5.04 -0.75
CA THR A 113 9.48 -3.87 -0.31
C THR A 113 8.83 -3.30 0.93
N GLU A 114 9.65 -3.01 1.93
CA GLU A 114 9.23 -2.37 3.17
C GLU A 114 8.72 -0.95 2.92
N GLN A 115 7.62 -0.59 3.56
CA GLN A 115 7.03 0.75 3.55
C GLN A 115 6.71 1.17 4.98
N HIS A 116 6.92 2.45 5.26
CA HIS A 116 6.59 3.07 6.54
C HIS A 116 5.60 4.22 6.29
N PRO A 117 4.29 3.93 6.17
CA PRO A 117 3.27 4.94 5.89
C PRO A 117 3.30 6.14 6.85
N ASN A 118 3.74 5.91 8.09
CA ASN A 118 3.74 6.92 9.15
C ASN A 118 5.13 7.46 9.49
N GLY A 119 6.15 7.07 8.72
CA GLY A 119 7.56 7.38 8.98
C GLY A 119 8.33 6.22 9.62
N ALA A 120 9.65 6.22 9.47
CA ALA A 120 10.51 5.06 9.76
C ALA A 120 10.47 4.56 11.23
N SER A 121 10.09 5.41 12.18
CA SER A 121 9.96 5.07 13.60
C SER A 121 8.52 4.82 14.05
N CYS A 122 7.57 4.84 13.13
CA CYS A 122 6.14 4.80 13.41
C CYS A 122 5.51 3.55 12.79
N SER A 123 4.64 2.90 13.56
CA SER A 123 3.83 1.78 13.07
C SER A 123 2.73 2.26 12.11
N PRO A 124 2.21 1.39 11.22
CA PRO A 124 2.73 0.05 10.92
C PRO A 124 3.93 0.09 9.96
N THR A 125 4.72 -0.97 9.97
CA THR A 125 5.63 -1.29 8.85
C THR A 125 4.93 -2.31 7.97
N VAL A 126 4.79 -2.03 6.68
CA VAL A 126 4.07 -2.90 5.75
C VAL A 126 4.96 -3.32 4.58
N TRP A 127 4.67 -4.48 4.01
CA TRP A 127 5.44 -5.07 2.93
C TRP A 127 4.59 -5.14 1.67
N THR A 128 5.02 -4.45 0.61
CA THR A 128 4.21 -4.32 -0.60
C THR A 128 4.96 -4.64 -1.88
N ALA A 129 4.20 -5.04 -2.89
CA ALA A 129 4.66 -5.08 -4.28
C ALA A 129 3.50 -4.70 -5.21
N THR A 130 3.84 -4.08 -6.34
CA THR A 130 2.85 -3.68 -7.35
C THR A 130 3.32 -4.11 -8.73
N PHE A 131 2.40 -4.66 -9.51
CA PHE A 131 2.57 -4.95 -10.92
C PHE A 131 1.61 -4.13 -11.77
N ARG A 132 1.99 -3.90 -13.03
CA ARG A 132 1.03 -3.59 -14.08
C ARG A 132 0.50 -4.89 -14.67
N ALA A 133 -0.81 -5.05 -14.75
CA ALA A 133 -1.45 -6.04 -15.60
C ALA A 133 -1.60 -5.46 -17.02
N HIS A 134 -0.89 -6.04 -17.99
CA HIS A 134 -0.89 -5.62 -19.39
C HIS A 134 -1.56 -6.70 -20.26
N PRO A 135 -2.45 -6.33 -21.21
CA PRO A 135 -3.19 -7.31 -22.01
C PRO A 135 -2.28 -8.24 -22.82
N ASP A 136 -1.20 -7.72 -23.42
CA ASP A 136 -0.31 -8.56 -24.24
C ASP A 136 0.91 -9.13 -23.50
N LYS A 137 1.28 -8.56 -22.34
CA LYS A 137 2.57 -8.83 -21.68
C LYS A 137 2.42 -9.46 -20.30
N GLY A 138 1.20 -9.63 -19.79
CA GLY A 138 0.98 -10.15 -18.46
C GLY A 138 1.43 -9.19 -17.36
N LEU A 139 2.16 -9.70 -16.38
CA LEU A 139 2.67 -8.97 -15.23
C LEU A 139 3.95 -8.23 -15.60
N THR A 140 3.91 -6.90 -15.55
CA THR A 140 5.05 -6.04 -15.88
C THR A 140 5.32 -5.04 -14.76
N SER A 141 6.43 -4.31 -14.84
CA SER A 141 6.72 -3.22 -13.91
C SER A 141 5.63 -2.13 -13.99
N PRO A 142 5.18 -1.56 -12.85
CA PRO A 142 4.23 -0.46 -12.86
C PRO A 142 4.86 0.87 -13.29
N LYS A 143 6.20 0.93 -13.44
CA LYS A 143 6.91 2.14 -13.89
C LYS A 143 6.38 2.60 -15.24
N GLY A 144 5.97 3.87 -15.30
CA GLY A 144 5.41 4.49 -16.51
C GLY A 144 3.88 4.48 -16.56
N LEU A 145 3.18 3.80 -15.65
CA LEU A 145 1.81 4.19 -15.33
C LEU A 145 1.88 5.51 -14.55
N LYS A 146 1.16 6.52 -15.04
CA LYS A 146 0.87 7.72 -14.24
C LYS A 146 -0.21 7.36 -13.23
N LEU A 147 0.19 6.68 -12.17
CA LEU A 147 -0.58 6.66 -10.93
C LEU A 147 -0.48 8.09 -10.40
N GLN A 148 -1.60 8.75 -10.12
CA GLN A 148 -1.55 10.11 -9.58
C GLN A 148 -0.86 10.03 -8.22
N ASP A 149 0.25 10.78 -8.07
CA ASP A 149 0.91 11.04 -6.80
C ASP A 149 0.11 12.08 -5.99
#